data_AF-A0AAU0RHV5-F1
#
_entry.id   AF-A0AAU0RHV5-F1
#
_cell.length_a   1.000
_cell.length_b   1.000
_cell.length_c   1.000
_cell.angle_alpha   90.00
_cell.angle_beta   90.00
_cell.angle_gamma   90.00
#
_symmetry.space_group_name_H-M   'P 1'
#
loop_
_entity.id
_entity.type
_entity.pdbx_description
1 polymer ?
#
loop_
_entity_poly.entity_id
_entity_poly.type
_entity_poly.pdbx_seq_one_letter_code
_entity_poly.pdbx_strand_id
1 'polypeptide(L)'
;MHLKPVNIVSGYSREQFTSEFVTPGIPALIKDFILPESQEILTKWNYDYFKKEAGDTLVAVHEKENAHLDKATSQAGNTMKFGDYLDLIAAAPTESRLFLFNLLRERPDIRKELQVRKLADNLLTWLPFLFFGGEGSSVRYHYDIDMSHVFLTQLHGVKRVWLFPNDQANLLYRLPWNFHGLADLR
;
A
#
# COMPACT_ATOMS: atom_id res chain seq x y z
N MET A 1 0.04 -9.75 24.14
CA MET A 1 0.94 -9.01 23.22
C MET A 1 0.65 -7.53 23.40
N HIS A 2 1.65 -6.70 23.68
CA HIS A 2 1.46 -5.25 23.81
C HIS A 2 1.91 -4.57 22.52
N LEU A 3 0.94 -4.09 21.75
CA LEU A 3 1.20 -3.35 20.52
C LEU A 3 1.80 -1.99 20.87
N LYS A 4 2.81 -1.56 20.09
CA LYS A 4 3.47 -0.26 20.24
C LYS A 4 3.22 0.58 18.99
N PRO A 5 3.04 1.90 19.13
CA PRO A 5 3.05 2.77 17.97
C PRO A 5 4.42 2.72 17.27
N VAL A 6 4.43 2.93 15.96
CA VAL A 6 5.66 3.11 15.20
C VAL A 6 6.29 4.47 15.51
N ASN A 7 7.61 4.59 15.32
CA ASN A 7 8.31 5.86 15.47
C ASN A 7 7.82 6.87 14.42
N ILE A 8 7.60 8.11 14.83
CA ILE A 8 7.23 9.21 13.93
C ILE A 8 8.48 10.06 13.69
N VAL A 9 8.89 10.19 12.43
CA VAL A 9 10.15 10.84 12.05
C VAL A 9 9.97 11.91 10.98
N SER A 10 10.89 12.87 10.98
CA SER A 10 11.00 13.94 9.98
C SER A 10 12.42 14.49 9.98
N GLY A 11 12.91 14.98 8.85
CA GLY A 11 14.19 15.69 8.75
C GLY A 11 15.44 14.79 8.76
N TYR A 12 15.28 13.48 8.65
CA TYR A 12 16.40 12.53 8.64
C TYR A 12 17.23 12.66 7.35
N SER A 13 18.56 12.58 7.45
CA SER A 13 19.40 12.27 6.29
C SER A 13 19.20 10.81 5.87
N ARG A 14 19.66 10.47 4.65
CA ARG A 14 19.65 9.09 4.17
C ARG A 14 20.47 8.17 5.07
N GLU A 15 21.64 8.63 5.50
CA GLU A 15 22.58 7.87 6.33
C GLU A 15 21.96 7.57 7.70
N GLN A 16 21.37 8.59 8.34
CA GLN A 16 20.67 8.44 9.61
C GLN A 16 19.48 7.49 9.48
N PHE A 17 18.64 7.67 8.46
CA PHE A 17 17.48 6.80 8.24
C PHE A 17 17.91 5.35 7.99
N THR A 18 19.02 5.16 7.25
CA THR A 18 19.55 3.83 6.94
C THR A 18 20.08 3.12 8.18
N SER A 19 20.84 3.82 9.04
CA SER A 19 21.39 3.22 10.26
C SER A 19 20.33 2.92 11.32
N GLU A 20 19.32 3.79 11.45
CA GLU A 20 18.34 3.72 12.55
C GLU A 20 17.09 2.90 12.20
N PHE A 21 16.73 2.78 10.91
CA PHE A 21 15.49 2.14 10.48
C PHE A 21 15.69 1.04 9.44
N VAL A 22 16.37 1.32 8.32
CA VAL A 22 16.49 0.38 7.20
C VAL A 22 17.29 -0.85 7.60
N THR A 23 18.54 -0.66 8.05
CA THR A 23 19.46 -1.73 8.45
C THR A 23 18.91 -2.61 9.58
N PRO A 24 18.36 -2.04 10.68
CA PRO A 24 17.79 -2.85 11.76
C PRO A 24 16.36 -3.36 11.47
N GLY A 25 15.74 -3.01 10.34
CA GLY A 25 14.38 -3.44 10.01
C GLY A 25 13.30 -2.86 10.93
N ILE A 26 13.48 -1.62 11.38
CA ILE A 26 12.54 -0.94 12.30
C ILE A 26 11.57 -0.07 11.49
N PRO A 27 10.24 -0.25 11.62
CA PRO A 27 9.28 0.57 10.89
C PRO A 27 9.16 1.98 11.44
N ALA A 28 8.87 2.94 10.56
CA ALA A 28 8.66 4.34 10.92
C ALA A 28 7.57 5.00 10.05
N LEU A 29 6.87 5.97 10.63
CA LEU A 29 6.00 6.91 9.93
C LEU A 29 6.81 8.16 9.61
N ILE A 30 7.01 8.41 8.32
CA ILE A 30 7.84 9.50 7.80
C ILE A 30 6.95 10.66 7.37
N LYS A 31 7.01 11.78 8.09
CA LYS A 31 6.13 12.95 7.84
C LYS A 31 6.51 13.75 6.59
N ASP A 32 7.78 13.74 6.23
CA ASP A 32 8.36 14.54 5.14
C ASP A 32 8.85 13.67 3.97
N PHE A 33 8.24 12.50 3.74
CA PHE A 33 8.68 11.60 2.67
C PHE A 33 8.45 12.19 1.28
N ILE A 34 7.29 12.83 1.06
CA ILE A 34 7.00 13.56 -0.17
C ILE A 34 7.76 14.89 -0.15
N LEU A 35 8.45 15.19 -1.25
CA LEU A 35 9.23 16.42 -1.36
C LEU A 35 8.34 17.67 -1.38
N PRO A 36 8.81 18.83 -0.90
CA PRO A 36 8.04 20.08 -0.87
C PRO A 36 7.37 20.44 -2.20
N GLU A 37 8.09 20.29 -3.31
CA GLU A 37 7.63 20.52 -4.68
C GLU A 37 6.50 19.59 -5.15
N SER A 38 6.28 18.47 -4.43
CA SER A 38 5.25 17.47 -4.72
C SER A 38 4.13 17.46 -3.68
N GLN A 39 4.11 18.38 -2.71
CA GLN A 39 3.09 18.36 -1.65
C GLN A 39 1.65 18.52 -2.17
N GLU A 40 1.46 19.14 -3.33
CA GLU A 40 0.14 19.29 -3.97
C GLU A 40 -0.55 17.93 -4.21
N ILE A 41 0.20 16.85 -4.45
CA ILE A 41 -0.40 15.52 -4.69
C ILE A 41 -1.21 15.04 -3.48
N LEU A 42 -0.86 15.46 -2.26
CA LEU A 42 -1.52 15.04 -1.03
C LEU A 42 -2.98 15.50 -0.95
N THR A 43 -3.35 16.52 -1.71
CA THR A 43 -4.74 17.02 -1.82
C THR A 43 -5.31 16.82 -3.22
N LYS A 44 -4.49 16.95 -4.26
CA LYS A 44 -4.87 16.79 -5.66
C LYS A 44 -5.21 15.35 -6.03
N TRP A 45 -4.44 14.36 -5.56
CA TRP A 45 -4.66 12.95 -5.91
C TRP A 45 -5.80 12.34 -5.08
N ASN A 46 -7.02 12.72 -5.45
CA ASN A 46 -8.27 12.22 -4.89
C ASN A 46 -9.07 11.45 -5.95
N TYR A 47 -10.27 10.98 -5.59
CA TYR A 47 -11.09 10.17 -6.50
C TYR A 47 -11.52 10.94 -7.75
N ASP A 48 -11.88 12.21 -7.65
CA ASP A 48 -12.29 13.01 -8.82
C ASP A 48 -11.14 13.20 -9.81
N TYR A 49 -9.93 13.46 -9.30
CA TYR A 49 -8.73 13.52 -10.13
C TYR A 49 -8.49 12.21 -10.88
N PHE A 50 -8.54 11.08 -10.18
CA PHE A 50 -8.31 9.77 -10.78
C PHE A 50 -9.42 9.32 -11.73
N LYS A 51 -10.68 9.70 -11.48
CA LYS A 51 -11.80 9.54 -12.43
C LYS A 51 -11.53 10.29 -13.73
N LYS A 52 -11.09 11.55 -13.64
CA LYS A 52 -10.75 12.35 -14.82
C LYS A 52 -9.58 11.74 -15.60
N GLU A 53 -8.52 11.34 -14.91
CA GLU A 53 -7.28 10.91 -15.55
C GLU A 53 -7.33 9.48 -16.12
N ALA A 54 -8.13 8.59 -15.52
CA ALA A 54 -8.10 7.17 -15.84
C ALA A 54 -9.46 6.48 -15.71
N GLY A 55 -10.57 7.21 -15.59
CA GLY A 55 -11.88 6.65 -15.27
C GLY A 55 -12.38 5.59 -16.26
N ASP A 56 -12.07 5.73 -17.55
CA ASP A 56 -12.43 4.74 -18.58
C ASP A 56 -11.54 3.49 -18.60
N THR A 57 -10.48 3.43 -17.79
CA THR A 57 -9.58 2.27 -17.70
C THR A 57 -10.33 1.09 -17.11
N LEU A 58 -10.29 -0.06 -17.77
CA LEU A 58 -10.83 -1.30 -17.21
C LEU A 58 -9.89 -1.85 -16.15
N VAL A 59 -10.40 -2.09 -14.95
CA VAL A 59 -9.66 -2.60 -13.81
C VAL A 59 -10.30 -3.88 -13.26
N ALA A 60 -9.47 -4.80 -12.78
CA ALA A 60 -9.92 -6.00 -12.09
C ALA A 60 -10.13 -5.68 -10.60
N VAL A 61 -11.38 -5.74 -10.14
CA VAL A 61 -11.76 -5.41 -8.77
C VAL A 61 -11.89 -6.69 -7.96
N HIS A 62 -11.06 -6.80 -6.92
CA HIS A 62 -11.10 -7.92 -6.00
C HIS A 62 -12.12 -7.67 -4.90
N GLU A 63 -12.91 -8.70 -4.59
CA GLU A 63 -13.83 -8.68 -3.46
C GLU A 63 -13.15 -9.25 -2.20
N LYS A 64 -13.94 -9.89 -1.33
CA LYS A 64 -13.52 -10.44 -0.04
C LYS A 64 -12.26 -11.30 -0.14
N GLU A 65 -11.31 -10.99 0.72
CA GLU A 65 -10.00 -11.63 0.76
C GLU A 65 -10.00 -13.07 1.18
N ASN A 66 -10.84 -13.38 2.17
CA ASN A 66 -10.79 -14.65 2.88
C ASN A 66 -11.69 -15.71 2.24
N ALA A 67 -11.90 -15.63 0.93
CA ALA A 67 -12.67 -16.63 0.20
C ALA A 67 -12.06 -18.05 0.32
N HIS A 68 -10.74 -18.15 0.53
CA HIS A 68 -10.02 -19.41 0.73
C HIS A 68 -8.95 -19.28 1.82
N LEU A 69 -8.85 -20.29 2.69
CA LEU A 69 -7.93 -20.32 3.85
C LEU A 69 -6.47 -20.55 3.44
N ASP A 70 -6.24 -21.31 2.37
CA ASP A 70 -4.94 -21.83 1.95
C ASP A 70 -4.45 -21.26 0.62
N LYS A 71 -5.27 -20.47 -0.09
CA LYS A 71 -4.88 -19.82 -1.34
C LYS A 71 -4.43 -18.39 -1.09
N ALA A 72 -3.30 -18.04 -1.71
CA ALA A 72 -2.74 -16.70 -1.69
C ALA A 72 -3.53 -15.69 -2.52
N THR A 73 -4.29 -16.16 -3.53
CA THR A 73 -5.06 -15.29 -4.43
C THR A 73 -6.56 -15.41 -4.17
N SER A 74 -7.24 -14.25 -4.08
CA SER A 74 -8.70 -14.19 -4.21
C SER A 74 -9.12 -14.59 -5.64
N GLN A 75 -10.40 -14.98 -5.82
CA GLN A 75 -10.93 -15.29 -7.14
C GLN A 75 -10.78 -14.09 -8.09
N ALA A 76 -10.67 -14.36 -9.40
CA ALA A 76 -10.54 -13.34 -10.42
C ALA A 76 -11.66 -12.30 -10.25
N GLY A 77 -11.24 -11.05 -10.02
CA GLY A 77 -12.14 -9.94 -9.76
C GLY A 77 -13.08 -9.65 -10.93
N ASN A 78 -14.24 -9.06 -10.64
CA ASN A 78 -15.08 -8.49 -11.68
C ASN A 78 -14.32 -7.36 -12.38
N THR A 79 -14.42 -7.27 -13.71
CA THR A 79 -13.82 -6.16 -14.47
C THR A 79 -14.85 -5.04 -14.61
N MET A 80 -14.46 -3.81 -14.31
CA MET A 80 -15.28 -2.60 -14.51
C MET A 80 -14.43 -1.39 -14.82
N LYS A 81 -15.06 -0.27 -15.22
CA LYS A 81 -14.36 0.99 -15.37
C LYS A 81 -13.84 1.47 -14.02
N PHE A 82 -12.64 2.03 -14.01
CA PHE A 82 -12.03 2.56 -12.80
C PHE A 82 -12.86 3.68 -12.17
N GLY A 83 -13.52 4.50 -12.99
CA GLY A 83 -14.43 5.54 -12.50
C GLY A 83 -15.62 4.96 -11.74
N ASP A 84 -16.28 3.95 -12.31
CA ASP A 84 -17.40 3.23 -11.68
C ASP A 84 -16.96 2.56 -10.36
N TYR A 85 -15.73 2.01 -10.33
CA TYR A 85 -15.16 1.45 -9.11
C TYR A 85 -14.93 2.51 -8.02
N LEU A 86 -14.43 3.70 -8.40
CA LEU A 86 -14.25 4.81 -7.46
C LEU A 86 -15.59 5.32 -6.92
N ASP A 87 -16.65 5.37 -7.76
CA ASP A 87 -18.01 5.66 -7.30
C ASP A 87 -18.51 4.61 -6.31
N LEU A 88 -18.29 3.32 -6.62
CA LEU A 88 -18.69 2.21 -5.77
C LEU A 88 -18.08 2.29 -4.36
N ILE A 89 -16.77 2.50 -4.24
CA ILE A 89 -16.11 2.55 -2.93
C ILE A 89 -16.35 3.86 -2.16
N ALA A 90 -16.80 4.91 -2.84
CA ALA A 90 -17.16 6.19 -2.23
C ALA A 90 -18.60 6.21 -1.72
N ALA A 91 -19.51 5.45 -2.34
CA ALA A 91 -20.93 5.46 -2.02
C ALA A 91 -21.25 4.78 -0.67
N ALA A 92 -20.56 3.69 -0.34
CA ALA A 92 -20.79 2.94 0.89
C ALA A 92 -19.56 2.08 1.27
N PRO A 93 -19.45 1.66 2.56
CA PRO A 93 -18.46 0.67 2.97
C PRO A 93 -18.54 -0.60 2.14
N THR A 94 -17.38 -1.11 1.72
CA THR A 94 -17.26 -2.34 0.93
C THR A 94 -15.88 -2.94 1.10
N GLU A 95 -15.79 -4.25 0.96
CA GLU A 95 -14.51 -4.98 0.94
C GLU A 95 -13.83 -4.93 -0.44
N SER A 96 -14.47 -4.32 -1.45
CA SER A 96 -13.95 -4.23 -2.82
C SER A 96 -12.67 -3.39 -2.89
N ARG A 97 -11.68 -3.87 -3.63
CA ARG A 97 -10.32 -3.30 -3.66
C ARG A 97 -9.62 -3.53 -5.00
N LEU A 98 -8.67 -2.66 -5.26
CA LEU A 98 -7.81 -2.69 -6.44
C LEU A 98 -6.35 -2.74 -5.99
N PHE A 99 -5.64 -3.79 -6.41
CA PHE A 99 -4.24 -4.03 -6.06
C PHE A 99 -3.32 -3.75 -7.24
N LEU A 100 -2.09 -3.31 -6.93
CA LEU A 100 -0.99 -3.20 -7.89
C LEU A 100 -1.40 -2.45 -9.18
N PHE A 101 -2.19 -1.37 -9.04
CA PHE A 101 -2.66 -0.64 -10.20
C PHE A 101 -1.49 0.14 -10.83
N ASN A 102 -1.17 -0.23 -12.06
CA ASN A 102 0.01 0.21 -12.82
C ASN A 102 -0.13 1.59 -13.47
N LEU A 103 -1.12 2.40 -13.06
CA LEU A 103 -1.43 3.68 -13.70
C LEU A 103 -0.20 4.58 -13.82
N LEU A 104 0.64 4.67 -12.78
CA LEU A 104 1.82 5.54 -12.78
C LEU A 104 2.96 5.02 -13.69
N ARG A 105 2.97 3.72 -14.03
CA ARG A 105 3.87 3.17 -15.05
C ARG A 105 3.40 3.58 -16.46
N GLU A 106 2.08 3.59 -16.67
CA GLU A 106 1.45 3.88 -17.96
C GLU A 106 1.30 5.39 -18.21
N ARG A 107 1.22 6.20 -17.15
CA ARG A 107 1.11 7.66 -17.15
C ARG A 107 2.35 8.31 -16.53
N PRO A 108 3.50 8.32 -17.22
CA PRO A 108 4.73 8.94 -16.72
C PRO A 108 4.58 10.45 -16.46
N ASP A 109 3.62 11.09 -17.12
CA ASP A 109 3.22 12.48 -16.91
C ASP A 109 2.52 12.71 -15.57
N ILE A 110 1.79 11.74 -15.03
CA ILE A 110 1.26 11.78 -13.66
C ILE A 110 2.37 11.40 -12.67
N ARG A 111 3.15 10.35 -12.98
CA ARG A 111 4.23 9.87 -12.10
C ARG A 111 5.24 10.96 -11.74
N LYS A 112 5.60 11.85 -12.67
CA LYS A 112 6.57 12.94 -12.41
C LYS A 112 6.12 13.93 -11.34
N GLU A 113 4.81 13.97 -11.02
CA GLU A 113 4.27 14.78 -9.93
C GLU A 113 4.61 14.20 -8.55
N LEU A 114 4.89 12.90 -8.47
CA LEU A 114 5.32 12.21 -7.25
C LEU A 114 6.86 12.24 -7.15
N GLN A 115 7.37 13.17 -6.35
CA GLN A 115 8.79 13.24 -5.99
C GLN A 115 8.94 12.99 -4.49
N VAL A 116 9.87 12.09 -4.16
CA VAL A 116 10.08 11.60 -2.79
C VAL A 116 11.53 11.76 -2.36
N ARG A 117 11.74 11.90 -1.05
CA ARG A 117 13.09 11.92 -0.47
C ARG A 117 13.77 10.57 -0.65
N LYS A 118 15.01 10.58 -1.13
CA LYS A 118 15.86 9.38 -1.28
C LYS A 118 16.43 8.94 0.07
N LEU A 119 15.58 8.41 0.94
CA LEU A 119 15.92 8.02 2.32
C LEU A 119 16.65 6.68 2.44
N ALA A 120 16.64 5.88 1.39
CA ALA A 120 17.37 4.62 1.30
C ALA A 120 18.05 4.51 -0.07
N ASP A 121 19.12 3.72 -0.12
CA ASP A 121 19.77 3.38 -1.38
C ASP A 121 18.84 2.52 -2.25
N ASN A 122 18.95 2.67 -3.57
CA ASN A 122 18.17 1.91 -4.56
C ASN A 122 16.64 2.03 -4.42
N LEU A 123 16.13 3.12 -3.84
CA LEU A 123 14.69 3.39 -3.78
C LEU A 123 14.08 3.44 -5.20
N LEU A 124 13.20 2.48 -5.51
CA LEU A 124 12.56 2.32 -6.82
C LEU A 124 11.42 3.33 -7.01
N THR A 125 11.75 4.51 -7.54
CA THR A 125 10.76 5.58 -7.79
C THR A 125 10.09 5.50 -9.17
N TRP A 126 10.60 4.66 -10.08
CA TRP A 126 10.06 4.54 -11.44
C TRP A 126 8.86 3.59 -11.53
N LEU A 127 8.68 2.70 -10.54
CA LEU A 127 7.61 1.69 -10.47
C LEU A 127 6.77 1.80 -9.18
N PRO A 128 6.11 2.94 -8.91
CA PRO A 128 5.14 3.00 -7.83
C PRO A 128 3.82 2.33 -8.26
N PHE A 129 3.22 1.58 -7.34
CA PHE A 129 1.89 1.01 -7.51
C PHE A 129 0.84 1.82 -6.74
N LEU A 130 -0.35 1.95 -7.30
CA LEU A 130 -1.50 2.50 -6.60
C LEU A 130 -2.37 1.38 -6.02
N PHE A 131 -2.94 1.65 -4.85
CA PHE A 131 -3.84 0.74 -4.14
C PHE A 131 -5.08 1.51 -3.73
N PHE A 132 -6.25 0.95 -4.02
CA PHE A 132 -7.55 1.52 -3.65
C PHE A 132 -8.39 0.46 -2.94
N GLY A 133 -9.25 0.89 -2.03
CA GLY A 133 -10.12 0.00 -1.26
C GLY A 133 -11.24 0.77 -0.59
N GLY A 134 -12.40 0.14 -0.49
CA GLY A 134 -13.53 0.67 0.28
C GLY A 134 -13.30 0.58 1.79
N GLU A 135 -14.12 1.31 2.54
CA GLU A 135 -14.14 1.18 4.00
C GLU A 135 -14.52 -0.25 4.40
N GLY A 136 -13.72 -0.87 5.27
CA GLY A 136 -13.87 -2.27 5.68
C GLY A 136 -13.06 -3.26 4.85
N SER A 137 -12.48 -2.84 3.71
CA SER A 137 -11.50 -3.65 3.00
C SER A 137 -10.25 -3.90 3.87
N SER A 138 -9.73 -5.12 3.78
CA SER A 138 -8.50 -5.53 4.46
C SER A 138 -7.47 -6.01 3.45
N VAL A 139 -6.24 -6.20 3.91
CA VAL A 139 -5.27 -7.09 3.26
C VAL A 139 -4.83 -8.11 4.31
N ARG A 140 -4.82 -9.39 3.95
CA ARG A 140 -4.50 -10.51 4.82
C ARG A 140 -3.06 -10.31 5.23
N TYR A 141 -2.75 -10.53 6.49
CA TYR A 141 -1.38 -10.37 6.94
C TYR A 141 -0.44 -11.27 6.14
N HIS A 142 0.65 -10.68 5.66
CA HIS A 142 1.65 -11.33 4.85
C HIS A 142 2.98 -10.61 5.01
N TYR A 143 4.05 -11.23 4.52
CA TYR A 143 5.26 -10.52 4.16
C TYR A 143 5.38 -10.52 2.63
N ASP A 144 6.06 -9.51 2.09
CA ASP A 144 6.33 -9.44 0.66
C ASP A 144 7.33 -10.54 0.27
N ILE A 145 7.03 -11.27 -0.81
CA ILE A 145 7.79 -12.46 -1.23
C ILE A 145 9.25 -12.11 -1.56
N ASP A 146 9.50 -10.88 -2.02
CA ASP A 146 10.83 -10.38 -2.35
C ASP A 146 11.61 -9.84 -1.13
N MET A 147 10.99 -9.81 0.06
CA MET A 147 11.53 -9.25 1.30
C MET A 147 12.10 -7.83 1.14
N SER A 148 11.51 -7.03 0.26
CA SER A 148 11.91 -5.65 0.01
C SER A 148 11.49 -4.71 1.14
N HIS A 149 12.17 -3.56 1.25
CA HIS A 149 11.69 -2.45 2.07
C HIS A 149 10.57 -1.71 1.32
N VAL A 150 9.39 -1.62 1.92
CA VAL A 150 8.23 -0.95 1.33
C VAL A 150 8.02 0.44 1.91
N PHE A 151 7.93 1.43 1.04
CA PHE A 151 7.48 2.78 1.36
C PHE A 151 6.02 2.94 0.95
N LEU A 152 5.12 3.06 1.92
CA LEU A 152 3.69 3.21 1.71
C LEU A 152 3.25 4.65 2.04
N THR A 153 2.75 5.38 1.05
CA THR A 153 2.18 6.72 1.23
C THR A 153 0.65 6.64 1.22
N GLN A 154 0.01 7.12 2.30
CA GLN A 154 -1.43 7.25 2.38
C GLN A 154 -1.87 8.62 1.84
N LEU A 155 -2.65 8.63 0.76
CA LEU A 155 -3.11 9.86 0.10
C LEU A 155 -4.54 10.26 0.50
N HIS A 156 -5.44 9.28 0.68
CA HIS A 156 -6.84 9.53 0.97
C HIS A 156 -7.38 8.52 1.99
N GLY A 157 -8.21 8.97 2.93
CA GLY A 157 -8.78 8.12 3.97
C GLY A 157 -7.76 7.66 5.03
N VAL A 158 -8.16 6.70 5.86
CA VAL A 158 -7.34 6.17 6.96
C VAL A 158 -7.13 4.68 6.78
N LYS A 159 -5.88 4.23 6.95
CA LYS A 159 -5.52 2.81 6.93
C LYS A 159 -4.90 2.43 8.27
N ARG A 160 -5.41 1.35 8.87
CA ARG A 160 -4.80 0.71 10.04
C ARG A 160 -3.78 -0.32 9.55
N VAL A 161 -2.56 -0.28 10.09
CA VAL A 161 -1.47 -1.18 9.72
C VAL A 161 -0.93 -1.86 10.97
N TRP A 162 -0.88 -3.19 10.96
CA TRP A 162 -0.23 -4.00 11.97
C TRP A 162 1.08 -4.55 11.40
N LEU A 163 2.16 -4.42 12.15
CA LEU A 163 3.49 -4.90 11.75
C LEU A 163 4.01 -5.84 12.83
N PHE A 164 4.53 -6.98 12.38
CA PHE A 164 5.13 -7.99 13.25
C PHE A 164 6.55 -8.28 12.76
N PRO A 165 7.56 -8.30 13.65
CA PRO A 165 8.93 -8.57 13.24
C PRO A 165 9.07 -10.00 12.72
N ASN A 166 10.03 -10.20 11.82
CA ASN A 166 10.25 -11.49 11.15
C ASN A 166 10.61 -12.62 12.12
N ASP A 167 11.18 -12.31 13.29
CA ASP A 167 11.44 -13.29 14.35
C ASP A 167 10.16 -13.92 14.96
N GLN A 168 8.99 -13.33 14.70
CA GLN A 168 7.67 -13.88 15.04
C GLN A 168 7.11 -14.79 13.94
N ALA A 169 7.84 -15.04 12.85
CA ALA A 169 7.33 -15.81 11.70
C ALA A 169 6.80 -17.20 12.09
N ASN A 170 7.42 -17.88 13.07
CA ASN A 170 6.97 -19.20 13.57
C ASN A 170 5.57 -19.17 14.22
N LEU A 171 5.10 -17.99 14.65
CA LEU A 171 3.76 -17.80 15.18
C LEU A 171 2.75 -17.44 14.09
N LEU A 172 3.20 -16.80 13.01
CA LEU A 172 2.35 -16.14 12.02
C LEU A 172 2.22 -16.95 10.72
N TYR A 173 3.30 -17.55 10.22
CA TYR A 173 3.40 -18.18 8.91
C TYR A 173 3.62 -19.69 9.03
N ARG A 174 2.55 -20.44 9.27
CA ARG A 174 2.59 -21.90 9.54
C ARG A 174 2.20 -22.79 8.36
N LEU A 175 1.79 -22.20 7.24
CA LEU A 175 1.44 -22.95 6.03
C LEU A 175 2.70 -23.17 5.18
N PRO A 176 2.99 -24.41 4.74
CA PRO A 176 4.12 -24.66 3.86
C PRO A 176 3.95 -23.93 2.52
N TRP A 177 5.05 -23.37 2.00
CA TRP A 177 5.12 -22.65 0.73
C TRP A 177 4.17 -21.46 0.61
N ASN A 178 3.93 -20.76 1.73
CA ASN A 178 3.04 -19.61 1.78
C ASN A 178 3.73 -18.41 2.45
N PHE A 179 3.24 -17.21 2.14
CA PHE A 179 3.70 -15.92 2.65
C PHE A 179 2.61 -15.18 3.47
N HIS A 180 1.43 -15.76 3.60
CA HIS A 180 0.38 -15.35 4.54
C HIS A 180 0.13 -16.46 5.57
N GLY A 181 -0.68 -16.17 6.60
CA GLY A 181 -1.22 -17.24 7.44
C GLY A 181 -2.72 -17.13 7.68
N LEU A 182 -3.21 -17.83 8.70
CA LEU A 182 -4.63 -18.12 8.92
C LEU A 182 -5.34 -17.15 9.87
N ALA A 183 -4.61 -16.39 10.68
CA ALA A 183 -5.20 -15.47 11.64
C ALA A 183 -5.96 -14.30 10.95
N ASP A 184 -7.16 -13.99 11.43
CA ASP A 184 -7.85 -12.76 11.03
C ASP A 184 -7.42 -11.62 11.97
N LEU A 185 -6.72 -10.63 11.41
CA LEU A 185 -6.13 -9.50 12.16
C LEU A 185 -6.81 -8.15 11.85
N ARG A 186 -8.03 -8.18 11.28
CA ARG A 186 -8.82 -6.97 10.97
C ARG A 186 -9.16 -6.16 12.22
#